data_AF-A0A3D5JSJ3-F1
#
_entry.id   AF-A0A3D5JSJ3-F1
#
_cell.length_a   1.000
_cell.length_b   1.000
_cell.length_c   1.000
_cell.angle_alpha   90.00
_cell.angle_beta   90.00
_cell.angle_gamma   90.00
#
_symmetry.space_group_name_H-M   'P 1'
#
loop_
_entity.id
_entity.type
_entity.pdbx_description
1 polymer ?
#
loop_
_entity_poly.entity_id
_entity_poly.type
_entity_poly.pdbx_seq_one_letter_code
_entity_poly.pdbx_strand_id
1 'polypeptide(L)'
;DWNQQRIAAGKRAINSLWFWGGGELPRAVHTRHAQVRSREALLQALAKAAGLQADNEQQVDALVDLRQLRSLDQLGNDAIRPLLVALQRGELRRLVLDFEDGVRFEIDKRQRWRFWKKPVQLHDA
;
A
#
# COMPACT_ATOMS: atom_id res chain seq x y z
N ASP A 1 -1.96 -30.50 25.48
CA ASP A 1 -3.12 -29.68 25.09
C ASP A 1 -2.88 -28.24 25.57
N TRP A 2 -2.96 -27.26 24.66
CA TRP A 2 -2.54 -25.86 24.89
C TRP A 2 -3.40 -25.16 25.94
N ASN A 3 -4.71 -25.37 25.90
CA ASN A 3 -5.62 -24.78 26.91
C ASN A 3 -5.38 -25.38 28.30
N GLN A 4 -5.07 -26.68 28.40
CA GLN A 4 -4.72 -27.31 29.67
C GLN A 4 -3.45 -26.71 30.27
N GLN A 5 -2.42 -26.43 29.46
CA GLN A 5 -1.20 -25.75 29.92
C GLN A 5 -1.47 -24.32 30.39
N ARG A 6 -2.37 -23.59 29.71
CA ARG A 6 -2.78 -22.24 30.13
C ARG A 6 -3.48 -22.28 31.49
N ILE A 7 -4.42 -23.20 31.67
CA ILE A 7 -5.17 -23.37 32.92
C ILE A 7 -4.22 -23.74 34.06
N ALA A 8 -3.32 -24.70 33.84
CA ALA A 8 -2.29 -25.09 34.82
C ALA A 8 -1.37 -23.92 35.21
N ALA A 9 -1.13 -22.97 34.29
CA ALA A 9 -0.37 -21.75 34.52
C ALA A 9 -1.23 -20.57 35.06
N GLY A 10 -2.48 -20.80 35.49
CA GLY A 10 -3.38 -19.75 35.99
C GLY A 10 -3.90 -18.77 34.93
N LYS A 11 -3.67 -19.04 33.64
CA LYS A 11 -4.16 -18.23 32.51
C LYS A 11 -5.52 -18.73 32.07
N ARG A 12 -6.39 -17.80 31.64
CA ARG A 12 -7.71 -18.15 31.06
C ARG A 12 -7.54 -18.97 29.78
N ALA A 13 -8.39 -19.98 29.60
CA ALA A 13 -8.48 -20.75 28.37
C ALA A 13 -8.95 -19.85 27.20
N ILE A 14 -8.51 -20.19 25.99
CA ILE A 14 -9.01 -19.61 24.73
C ILE A 14 -9.88 -20.68 24.10
N ASN A 15 -11.16 -20.71 24.48
CA ASN A 15 -12.10 -21.79 24.16
C ASN A 15 -13.41 -21.29 23.53
N SER A 16 -13.45 -20.02 23.15
CA SER A 16 -14.59 -19.39 22.50
C SER A 16 -14.12 -18.72 21.22
N LEU A 17 -14.89 -18.89 20.14
CA LEU A 17 -14.70 -18.18 18.89
C LEU A 17 -15.89 -17.24 18.71
N TRP A 18 -15.61 -15.94 18.63
CA TRP A 18 -16.61 -14.95 18.24
C TRP A 18 -16.49 -14.78 16.73
N PHE A 19 -17.56 -15.03 15.98
CA PHE A 19 -17.58 -14.72 14.56
C PHE A 19 -18.20 -13.33 14.37
N TRP A 20 -17.60 -12.52 13.53
CA TRP A 20 -18.14 -11.22 13.13
C TRP A 20 -17.69 -10.89 11.70
N GLY A 21 -18.41 -9.98 11.04
CA GLY A 21 -18.08 -9.57 9.66
C GLY A 21 -18.48 -10.63 8.61
N GLY A 22 -19.76 -11.00 8.56
CA GLY A 22 -20.33 -11.91 7.56
C GLY A 22 -20.41 -11.30 6.15
N GLY A 23 -19.31 -10.73 5.66
CA GLY A 23 -19.21 -10.17 4.31
C GLY A 23 -19.28 -11.27 3.25
N GLU A 24 -19.85 -10.93 2.10
CA GLU A 24 -19.90 -11.81 0.93
C GLU A 24 -18.66 -11.60 0.05
N LEU A 25 -18.22 -12.66 -0.64
CA LEU A 25 -17.13 -12.55 -1.60
C LEU A 25 -17.58 -11.72 -2.81
N PRO A 26 -16.78 -10.75 -3.28
CA PRO A 26 -17.09 -10.03 -4.49
C PRO A 26 -17.10 -10.99 -5.69
N ARG A 27 -18.04 -10.80 -6.62
CA ARG A 27 -18.17 -11.65 -7.83
C ARG A 27 -16.90 -11.64 -8.68
N ALA A 28 -16.23 -10.50 -8.75
CA ALA A 28 -14.96 -10.34 -9.43
C ALA A 28 -14.17 -9.19 -8.80
N VAL A 29 -12.84 -9.28 -8.86
CA VAL A 29 -11.93 -8.21 -8.46
C VAL A 29 -11.03 -7.92 -9.65
N HIS A 30 -10.88 -6.65 -9.99
CA HIS A 30 -10.03 -6.20 -11.09
C HIS A 30 -9.09 -5.11 -10.63
N THR A 31 -7.92 -5.04 -11.25
CA THR A 31 -6.94 -3.99 -11.01
C THR A 31 -6.24 -3.67 -12.32
N ARG A 32 -5.90 -2.40 -12.50
CA ARG A 32 -5.05 -1.95 -13.61
C ARG A 32 -3.57 -2.15 -13.33
N HIS A 33 -3.20 -2.36 -12.07
CA HIS A 33 -1.82 -2.46 -11.63
C HIS A 33 -1.31 -3.88 -11.82
N ALA A 34 -0.11 -4.01 -12.38
CA ALA A 34 0.53 -5.29 -12.58
C ALA A 34 1.00 -5.94 -11.26
N GLN A 35 1.25 -5.14 -10.22
CA GLN A 35 1.59 -5.60 -8.88
C GLN A 35 0.84 -4.82 -7.80
N VAL A 36 0.61 -5.47 -6.65
CA VAL A 36 0.11 -4.84 -5.43
C VAL A 36 1.00 -5.26 -4.26
N ARG A 37 1.63 -4.30 -3.59
CA ARG A 37 2.51 -4.53 -2.44
C ARG A 37 1.86 -3.96 -1.19
N SER A 38 1.47 -4.82 -0.26
CA SER A 38 0.81 -4.43 0.98
C SER A 38 1.10 -5.42 2.11
N ARG A 39 1.03 -4.94 3.36
CA ARG A 39 1.02 -5.77 4.57
C ARG A 39 -0.40 -6.08 5.07
N GLU A 40 -1.42 -5.48 4.47
CA GLU A 40 -2.81 -5.66 4.87
C GLU A 40 -3.43 -6.90 4.25
N ALA A 41 -3.95 -7.78 5.11
CA ALA A 41 -4.50 -9.08 4.70
C ALA A 41 -5.64 -8.93 3.67
N LEU A 42 -6.50 -7.93 3.84
CA LEU A 42 -7.61 -7.67 2.90
C LEU A 42 -7.10 -7.28 1.51
N LEU A 43 -6.14 -6.36 1.42
CA LEU A 43 -5.61 -5.92 0.13
C LEU A 43 -4.81 -7.03 -0.55
N GLN A 44 -4.07 -7.84 0.22
CA GLN A 44 -3.43 -9.05 -0.30
C GLN A 44 -4.45 -10.07 -0.83
N ALA A 45 -5.56 -10.29 -0.12
CA ALA A 45 -6.62 -11.20 -0.56
C ALA A 45 -7.30 -10.69 -1.85
N LEU A 46 -7.55 -9.39 -1.96
CA LEU A 46 -8.10 -8.77 -3.17
C LEU A 46 -7.13 -8.85 -4.36
N ALA A 47 -5.83 -8.63 -4.14
CA ALA A 47 -4.82 -8.81 -5.18
C ALA A 47 -4.78 -10.24 -5.71
N LYS A 48 -4.86 -11.24 -4.81
CA LYS A 48 -4.98 -12.66 -5.19
C LYS A 48 -6.26 -12.95 -5.96
N ALA A 49 -7.40 -12.41 -5.50
CA ALA A 49 -8.68 -12.55 -6.19
C ALA A 49 -8.68 -11.91 -7.59
N ALA A 50 -7.85 -10.87 -7.80
CA ALA A 50 -7.62 -10.26 -9.11
C ALA A 50 -6.62 -11.03 -9.99
N GLY A 51 -6.10 -12.17 -9.54
CA GLY A 51 -5.16 -13.01 -10.28
C GLY A 51 -3.71 -12.56 -10.24
N LEU A 52 -3.34 -11.61 -9.37
CA LEU A 52 -1.95 -11.19 -9.19
C LEU A 52 -1.17 -12.26 -8.41
N GLN A 53 -0.06 -12.72 -8.98
CA GLN A 53 0.89 -13.63 -8.33
C GLN A 53 1.92 -12.81 -7.53
N ALA A 54 2.29 -13.28 -6.34
CA ALA A 54 3.17 -12.56 -5.43
C ALA A 54 4.62 -12.39 -5.92
N ASP A 55 5.05 -13.20 -6.91
CA ASP A 55 6.46 -13.40 -7.26
C ASP A 55 6.93 -12.69 -8.53
N ASN A 56 6.09 -11.87 -9.18
CA ASN A 56 6.55 -11.18 -10.39
C ASN A 56 7.28 -9.88 -10.05
N GLU A 57 8.48 -9.97 -9.49
CA GLU A 57 9.28 -8.83 -9.01
C GLU A 57 9.64 -7.79 -10.11
N GLN A 58 9.49 -8.16 -11.39
CA GLN A 58 10.06 -7.43 -12.53
C GLN A 58 9.13 -6.42 -13.21
N GLN A 59 7.88 -6.27 -12.78
CA GLN A 59 6.93 -5.34 -13.41
C GLN A 59 6.99 -3.93 -12.79
N VAL A 60 7.11 -2.90 -13.64
CA VAL A 60 7.35 -1.50 -13.20
C VAL A 60 6.05 -0.77 -12.82
N ASP A 61 4.89 -1.41 -12.95
CA ASP A 61 3.58 -0.89 -12.54
C ASP A 61 3.09 -1.56 -11.25
N ALA A 62 3.27 -0.86 -10.14
CA ALA A 62 2.91 -1.37 -8.81
C ALA A 62 2.05 -0.36 -8.03
N LEU A 63 1.00 -0.87 -7.40
CA LEU A 63 0.34 -0.21 -6.29
C LEU A 63 1.08 -0.56 -5.00
N VAL A 64 1.57 0.44 -4.27
CA VAL A 64 2.27 0.24 -2.99
C VAL A 64 1.44 0.84 -1.88
N ASP A 65 1.04 0.01 -0.92
CA ASP A 65 0.29 0.41 0.25
C ASP A 65 1.22 0.92 1.35
N LEU A 66 1.07 2.20 1.68
CA LEU A 66 1.86 2.90 2.69
C LEU A 66 1.11 3.09 4.02
N ARG A 67 -0.08 2.50 4.20
CA ARG A 67 -0.91 2.70 5.41
C ARG A 67 -0.23 2.31 6.72
N GLN A 68 0.77 1.44 6.68
CA GLN A 68 1.54 1.02 7.85
C GLN A 68 2.74 1.93 8.14
N LEU A 69 3.06 2.87 7.26
CA LEU A 69 4.15 3.81 7.45
C LEU A 69 3.69 4.92 8.41
N ARG A 70 4.42 5.09 9.51
CA ARG A 70 4.09 6.07 10.56
C ARG A 70 5.11 7.21 10.69
N SER A 71 6.19 7.17 9.91
CA SER A 71 7.25 8.17 9.93
C SER A 71 7.24 8.99 8.65
N LEU A 72 7.11 10.31 8.79
CA LEU A 72 7.21 11.26 7.67
C LEU A 72 8.62 11.26 7.08
N ASP A 73 9.66 11.08 7.89
CA ASP A 73 11.03 11.00 7.39
C ASP A 73 11.26 9.75 6.55
N GLN A 74 10.73 8.59 6.98
CA GLN A 74 10.79 7.37 6.17
C GLN A 74 9.96 7.52 4.88
N LEU A 75 8.78 8.14 4.97
CA LEU A 75 7.97 8.43 3.78
C LEU A 75 8.73 9.29 2.78
N GLY A 76 9.31 10.40 3.24
CA GLY A 76 10.03 11.34 2.39
C GLY A 76 11.34 10.78 1.85
N ASN A 77 12.24 10.36 2.73
CA ASN A 77 13.61 10.01 2.38
C ASN A 77 13.76 8.59 1.84
N ASP A 78 13.03 7.62 2.39
CA ASP A 78 13.23 6.21 2.06
C ASP A 78 12.25 5.72 1.00
N ALA A 79 11.00 6.23 1.02
CA ALA A 79 9.98 5.82 0.05
C ALA A 79 9.90 6.76 -1.18
N ILE A 80 9.66 8.07 -0.97
CA ILE A 80 9.37 9.00 -2.07
C ILE A 80 10.63 9.43 -2.82
N ARG A 81 11.70 9.83 -2.12
CA ARG A 81 12.91 10.37 -2.75
C ARG A 81 13.54 9.43 -3.78
N PRO A 82 13.68 8.10 -3.54
CA PRO A 82 14.20 7.19 -4.57
C PRO A 82 13.32 7.14 -5.82
N LEU A 83 11.99 7.20 -5.67
CA LEU A 83 11.05 7.21 -6.80
C LEU A 83 11.14 8.51 -7.60
N LEU A 84 11.40 9.64 -6.94
CA LEU A 84 11.69 10.91 -7.62
C LEU A 84 13.01 10.83 -8.41
N VAL A 85 14.05 10.19 -7.87
CA VAL A 85 15.30 9.95 -8.60
C VAL A 85 15.07 9.04 -9.81
N ALA A 86 14.29 7.97 -9.67
CA ALA A 86 13.92 7.08 -10.77
C ALA A 86 13.12 7.81 -11.88
N LEU A 87 12.20 8.72 -11.50
CA LEU A 87 11.53 9.63 -12.46
C LEU A 87 12.53 10.51 -13.19
N GLN A 88 13.55 11.02 -12.49
CA GLN A 88 14.55 11.87 -13.10
C GLN A 88 15.40 11.11 -14.12
N ARG A 89 15.81 9.89 -13.78
CA ARG A 89 16.55 8.98 -14.65
C ARG A 89 15.72 8.44 -15.81
N GLY A 90 14.39 8.45 -15.69
CA GLY A 90 13.47 7.92 -16.71
C GLY A 90 13.18 6.42 -16.54
N GLU A 91 13.59 5.84 -15.41
CA GLU A 91 13.29 4.47 -15.00
C GLU A 91 11.82 4.34 -14.55
N LEU A 92 11.27 5.43 -13.99
CA LEU A 92 9.85 5.58 -13.69
C LEU A 92 9.24 6.62 -14.63
N ARG A 93 8.07 6.32 -15.20
CA ARG A 93 7.34 7.25 -16.09
C ARG A 93 6.50 8.26 -15.31
N ARG A 94 5.85 7.80 -14.25
CA ARG A 94 4.89 8.56 -13.44
C ARG A 94 4.89 8.03 -12.02
N LEU A 95 4.86 8.94 -11.04
CA LEU A 95 4.56 8.64 -9.64
C LEU A 95 3.19 9.22 -9.32
N VAL A 96 2.31 8.43 -8.72
CA VAL A 96 1.02 8.88 -8.22
C VAL A 96 1.03 8.71 -6.70
N LEU A 97 0.80 9.81 -5.98
CA LEU A 97 0.55 9.81 -4.54
C LEU A 97 -0.96 9.94 -4.36
N ASP A 98 -1.56 8.93 -3.72
CA ASP A 98 -3.01 8.80 -3.53
C ASP A 98 -3.28 8.72 -2.03
N PHE A 99 -3.94 9.74 -1.49
CA PHE A 99 -4.20 9.87 -0.06
C PHE A 99 -5.65 9.49 0.28
N GLU A 100 -5.89 9.16 1.55
CA GLU A 100 -7.19 8.67 2.04
C GLU A 100 -8.31 9.71 1.89
N ASP A 101 -7.98 10.99 2.01
CA ASP A 101 -8.88 12.13 1.83
C ASP A 101 -9.28 12.38 0.36
N GLY A 102 -8.77 11.57 -0.57
CA GLY A 102 -8.99 11.70 -2.00
C GLY A 102 -8.05 12.70 -2.68
N VAL A 103 -7.17 13.36 -1.92
CA VAL A 103 -6.12 14.20 -2.51
C VAL A 103 -5.18 13.31 -3.30
N ARG A 104 -4.90 13.72 -4.54
CA ARG A 104 -4.01 12.98 -5.43
C ARG A 104 -3.01 13.91 -6.11
N PHE A 105 -1.74 13.52 -6.08
CA PHE A 105 -0.68 14.18 -6.82
C PHE A 105 -0.12 13.26 -7.90
N GLU A 106 -0.12 13.73 -9.15
CA GLU A 106 0.56 13.05 -10.25
C GLU A 106 1.85 13.78 -10.61
N ILE A 107 2.97 13.07 -10.47
CA ILE A 107 4.30 13.60 -10.72
C ILE A 107 4.88 12.90 -11.95
N ASP A 108 5.31 13.70 -12.93
CA ASP A 108 5.95 13.22 -14.15
C ASP A 108 7.24 13.99 -14.47
N LYS A 109 8.13 13.38 -15.26
CA LYS A 109 9.44 13.96 -15.59
C LYS A 109 9.35 15.32 -16.27
N ARG A 110 8.30 15.60 -17.06
CA ARG A 110 8.14 16.85 -17.84
C ARG A 110 7.73 18.03 -16.96
N GLN A 111 7.16 17.78 -15.79
CA GLN A 111 6.76 18.83 -14.85
C GLN A 111 7.93 19.66 -14.32
N ARG A 112 9.17 19.14 -14.40
CA ARG A 112 10.39 19.91 -14.07
C ARG A 112 10.54 21.20 -14.86
N TRP A 113 9.93 21.28 -16.05
CA TRP A 113 10.01 22.44 -16.92
C TRP A 113 8.98 23.51 -16.56
N ARG A 114 8.09 23.26 -15.59
CA ARG A 114 7.08 24.23 -15.12
C ARG A 114 7.73 25.26 -14.18
N PHE A 115 8.87 25.83 -14.54
CA PHE A 115 9.60 26.82 -13.72
C PHE A 115 8.77 28.09 -13.49
N TRP A 116 7.79 28.37 -14.34
CA TRP A 116 6.85 29.49 -14.20
C TRP A 116 5.70 29.22 -13.22
N LYS A 117 5.54 27.98 -12.74
CA LYS A 117 4.53 27.66 -11.72
C LYS A 117 5.17 27.74 -10.33
N LYS A 118 4.44 28.32 -9.39
CA LYS A 118 4.84 28.28 -7.97
C LYS A 118 4.89 26.82 -7.49
N PRO A 119 5.88 26.46 -6.64
CA PRO A 119 5.88 25.17 -5.95
C PRO A 119 4.58 24.98 -5.18
N VAL A 120 4.00 23.78 -5.28
CA VAL A 120 2.82 23.39 -4.49
C VAL A 120 3.32 22.72 -3.22
N GLN A 121 2.91 23.23 -2.06
CA GLN A 121 3.13 22.57 -0.79
C GLN A 121 2.09 21.46 -0.62
N LEU A 122 2.50 20.27 -0.20
CA LEU A 122 1.61 19.13 -0.05
C LEU A 122 0.57 19.29 1.09
N HIS A 123 0.76 20.23 2.01
CA HIS A 123 -0.15 20.47 3.14
C HIS A 123 -1.22 21.54 2.89
N ASP A 124 -1.17 22.23 1.74
CA ASP A 124 -2.08 23.33 1.39
C ASP A 124 -3.21 22.89 0.42
N ALA A 125 -3.36 21.58 0.17
CA ALA A 125 -4.33 21.01 -0.75
C ALA A 125 -5.64 20.61 -0.05
#